data_AF-A0A923RP23-F1
#
_entry.id   AF-A0A923RP23-F1
#
_cell.length_a   1.000
_cell.length_b   1.000
_cell.length_c   1.000
_cell.angle_alpha   90.00
_cell.angle_beta   90.00
_cell.angle_gamma   90.00
#
_symmetry.space_group_name_H-M   'P 1'
#
loop_
_entity.id
_entity.type
_entity.pdbx_description
1 polymer ?
#
loop_
_entity_poly.entity_id
_entity_poly.type
_entity_poly.pdbx_seq_one_letter_code
_entity_poly.pdbx_strand_id
1 'polypeptide(L)' 'MAEKEKRENLEDLFERLESVITDLEGENVTLEESFQLYDQGMKLLKKCSETIDEVEKKVMILDEDGEAHEF' A
#
# COMPACT_ATOMS: atom_id res chain seq x y z
N MET A 1 -12.44 -24.47 -6.28
CA MET A 1 -11.90 -23.67 -5.16
C MET A 1 -11.74 -22.27 -5.72
N ALA A 2 -12.62 -21.34 -5.35
CA ALA A 2 -12.57 -19.99 -5.89
C ALA A 2 -11.45 -19.25 -5.15
N GLU A 3 -10.30 -19.09 -5.80
CA GLU A 3 -9.33 -18.06 -5.44
C GLU A 3 -10.05 -16.72 -5.53
N LYS A 4 -10.57 -16.25 -4.39
CA LYS A 4 -10.88 -14.84 -4.21
C LYS A 4 -9.55 -14.13 -4.42
N GLU A 5 -9.38 -13.49 -5.58
CA GLU A 5 -8.45 -12.40 -5.74
C GLU A 5 -8.76 -11.40 -4.64
N LYS A 6 -8.02 -11.51 -3.53
CA LYS A 6 -8.10 -10.58 -2.42
C LYS A 6 -7.54 -9.29 -3.00
N ARG A 7 -8.42 -8.36 -3.39
CA ARG A 7 -7.99 -6.99 -3.63
C ARG A 7 -7.26 -6.57 -2.36
N GLU A 8 -5.94 -6.39 -2.49
CA GLU A 8 -5.13 -5.90 -1.37
C GLU A 8 -5.70 -4.53 -1.00
N ASN A 9 -6.29 -4.41 0.20
CA ASN A 9 -6.76 -3.12 0.68
C ASN A 9 -5.57 -2.35 1.28
N LEU A 10 -5.74 -1.04 1.48
CA LEU A 10 -4.71 -0.19 2.11
C LEU A 10 -4.21 -0.78 3.44
N GLU A 11 -5.11 -1.34 4.26
CA GLU A 11 -4.77 -2.01 5.52
C GLU A 11 -3.82 -3.19 5.30
N ASP A 12 -4.11 -4.08 4.34
CA ASP A 12 -3.23 -5.22 4.01
C ASP A 12 -1.85 -4.72 3.50
N LEU A 13 -1.82 -3.62 2.72
CA LEU A 13 -0.56 -3.05 2.23
C LEU A 13 0.28 -2.43 3.35
N PHE A 14 -0.36 -1.77 4.32
CA PHE A 14 0.32 -1.22 5.49
C PHE A 14 0.85 -2.32 6.40
N GLU A 15 0.08 -3.39 6.67
CA GLU A 15 0.57 -4.54 7.44
C GLU A 15 1.82 -5.17 6.79
N ARG A 16 1.82 -5.30 5.46
CA ARG A 16 2.98 -5.80 4.72
C ARG A 16 4.17 -4.86 4.81
N LEU A 17 3.93 -3.55 4.75
CA LEU A 17 4.99 -2.54 4.88
C LEU A 17 5.61 -2.57 6.28
N GLU A 18 4.81 -2.69 7.34
CA GLU A 18 5.29 -2.84 8.71
C GLU A 18 6.10 -4.12 8.90
N SER A 19 5.68 -5.23 8.29
CA SER A 19 6.47 -6.46 8.28
C SER A 19 7.84 -6.25 7.63
N VAL A 20 7.89 -5.59 6.47
CA VAL A 20 9.15 -5.30 5.78
C VAL A 20 10.05 -4.39 6.61
N ILE A 21 9.50 -3.40 7.31
CA ILE A 21 10.26 -2.52 8.21
C ILE A 21 10.81 -3.34 9.39
N THR A 22 9.99 -4.19 10.00
CA THR A 22 10.40 -5.05 11.12
C THR A 22 11.54 -5.99 10.70
N ASP A 23 11.44 -6.59 9.51
CA ASP A 23 12.47 -7.47 8.97
C ASP A 23 13.78 -6.70 8.68
N LEU A 24 13.66 -5.43 8.25
CA LEU A 24 14.80 -4.56 7.97
C LEU A 24 15.49 -4.03 9.25
N GLU A 25 14.75 -3.93 10.35
CA GLU A 25 15.27 -3.60 11.69
C GLU A 25 15.91 -4.81 12.40
N GLY A 26 15.76 -6.01 11.86
CA GLY A 26 16.31 -7.23 12.45
C GLY A 26 17.83 -7.25 12.49
N GLU A 27 18.41 -7.62 13.64
CA GLU A 27 19.88 -7.68 13.86
C GLU A 27 20.63 -8.66 12.92
N ASN A 28 19.93 -9.60 12.28
CA ASN A 28 20.51 -10.61 11.41
C ASN A 28 20.33 -10.34 9.91
N VAL A 29 19.77 -9.19 9.53
CA VAL A 29 19.55 -8.86 8.12
C VAL A 29 20.89 -8.58 7.43
N THR A 30 21.19 -9.31 6.35
CA THR A 30 22.39 -9.04 5.56
C THR A 30 22.16 -7.83 4.66
N LEU A 31 23.25 -7.19 4.20
CA LEU A 31 23.16 -6.04 3.29
C LEU A 31 22.35 -6.36 2.02
N GLU A 32 22.51 -7.56 1.46
CA GLU A 32 21.79 -8.00 0.27
C GLU A 32 20.28 -8.15 0.55
N GLU A 33 19.92 -8.72 1.69
CA GLU A 33 18.53 -8.81 2.15
C GLU A 33 17.95 -7.42 2.44
N SER A 34 18.71 -6.50 3.03
CA SER A 34 18.27 -5.12 3.22
C SER A 34 17.93 -4.43 1.90
N PHE A 35 18.71 -4.66 0.83
CA PHE A 35 18.39 -4.13 -0.50
C PHE A 35 17.10 -4.74 -1.08
N GLN A 36 16.89 -6.03 -0.90
CA GLN A 36 15.67 -6.70 -1.35
C GLN A 36 14.44 -6.21 -0.58
N LEU A 37 14.53 -6.10 0.74
CA LEU A 37 13.47 -5.58 1.61
C LEU A 37 13.17 -4.11 1.28
N TYR A 38 14.20 -3.30 1.02
CA TYR A 38 14.01 -1.91 0.61
C TYR A 38 13.27 -1.78 -0.73
N ASP A 39 13.64 -2.58 -1.74
CA ASP A 39 12.93 -2.61 -3.02
C ASP A 39 11.47 -3.08 -2.86
N GLN A 40 11.22 -4.06 -2.00
CA GLN A 40 9.88 -4.51 -1.65
C GLN A 40 9.07 -3.41 -0.95
N GLY A 41 9.65 -2.72 0.04
CA GLY A 41 9.03 -1.60 0.73
C GLY A 41 8.68 -0.45 -0.21
N MET A 42 9.58 -0.10 -1.14
CA MET A 42 9.34 0.90 -2.18
C MET A 42 8.17 0.52 -3.10
N LYS A 43 8.07 -0.75 -3.50
CA LYS A 43 6.95 -1.25 -4.31
C LYS A 43 5.62 -1.19 -3.55
N LEU A 44 5.63 -1.53 -2.27
CA LEU A 44 4.44 -1.44 -1.41
C LEU A 44 3.99 0.01 -1.24
N LEU A 45 4.92 0.93 -0.96
CA LEU A 45 4.63 2.36 -0.88
C LEU A 45 4.01 2.90 -2.17
N LYS A 46 4.55 2.49 -3.32
CA LYS A 46 3.99 2.88 -4.62
C LYS A 46 2.55 2.39 -4.78
N LYS A 47 2.27 1.14 -4.43
CA LYS A 47 0.90 0.58 -4.45
C LYS A 47 -0.05 1.33 -3.50
N CYS A 48 0.41 1.69 -2.30
CA CYS A 48 -0.39 2.49 -1.38
C CYS A 48 -0.77 3.84 -2.00
N SER A 49 0.21 4.53 -2.60
CA SER A 49 -0.02 5.82 -3.28
C SER A 49 -1.03 5.66 -4.43
N GLU A 50 -0.86 4.64 -5.28
CA GLU A 50 -1.80 4.38 -6.38
C GLU A 50 -3.23 4.10 -5.87
N THR A 51 -3.34 3.35 -4.77
CA THR A 51 -4.65 3.05 -4.15
C THR A 51 -5.30 4.29 -3.58
N ILE A 52 -4.53 5.18 -2.94
CA ILE A 52 -5.03 6.45 -2.41
C ILE A 52 -5.47 7.37 -3.56
N ASP A 53 -4.65 7.52 -4.60
CA ASP A 53 -4.99 8.31 -5.78
C ASP A 53 -6.29 7.83 -6.46
N GLU A 54 -6.51 6.51 -6.51
CA GLU A 54 -7.76 5.95 -7.03
C GLU A 54 -8.98 6.30 -6.18
N VAL A 55 -8.83 6.28 -4.85
CA VAL A 55 -9.89 6.66 -3.93
C VAL A 55 -10.17 8.15 -4.04
N GLU A 56 -9.14 9.00 -4.06
CA GLU A 56 -9.28 10.45 -4.25
C GLU A 56 -9.99 10.80 -5.56
N LYS A 57 -9.62 10.15 -6.67
CA LYS A 57 -10.31 10.33 -7.95
C LYS A 57 -11.77 9.89 -7.90
N LYS A 58 -12.09 8.78 -7.23
CA LYS A 58 -13.48 8.33 -7.07
C LYS A 58 -14.29 9.31 -6.22
N VAL A 59 -13.67 9.90 -5.19
CA VAL A 59 -14.29 10.96 -4.37
C VAL A 59 -14.53 12.22 -5.21
N MET A 60 -13.56 12.68 -6.01
CA MET A 60 -13.75 13.84 -6.90
C MET A 60 -14.86 13.65 -7.94
N ILE A 61 -14.97 12.46 -8.54
CA ILE A 61 -16.04 12.17 -9.52
C ILE A 61 -17.43 12.19 -8.86
N LEU A 62 -17.55 11.73 -7.61
CA LEU A 62 -18.80 11.84 -6.85
C LEU A 62 -19.18 13.30 -6.59
N ASP A 63 -18.19 14.18 -6.47
CA ASP A 63 -18.39 15.61 -6.27
C ASP A 63 -18.96 16.32 -7.53
N GLU A 64 -18.50 15.93 -8.73
CA GLU A 64 -18.99 16.47 -10.01
C GLU A 64 -20.42 15.99 -10.39
N ASP A 65 -20.87 14.85 -9.85
CA ASP A 65 -22.24 14.32 -10.06
C ASP A 65 -23.27 14.79 -9.00
N GLY A 66 -22.87 15.71 -8.10
CA GLY A 66 -23.80 16.52 -7.30
C GLY A 66 -23.78 16.30 -5.79
N GLU A 67 -22.65 16.71 -5.17
CA GLU A 67 -22.38 16.93 -3.74
C GLU A 67 -21.61 15.82 -2.99
N ALA A 68 -20.34 16.10 -2.68
CA ALA A 68 -19.63 15.60 -1.51
C ALA A 68 -18.70 16.68 -0.91
N HIS A 69 -19.23 17.44 0.05
CA HIS A 69 -18.52 18.44 0.85
C HIS A 69 -17.06 18.05 1.24
N GLU A 70 -16.11 18.93 0.89
CA GLU A 70 -14.73 18.96 1.43
C GLU A 70 -14.74 19.04 2.97
N PHE A 71 -13.78 18.36 3.59
CA PHE A 71 -13.48 18.43 5.02
C PHE A 71 -13.14 19.84 5.50
#